data_AF-A0A0R3CDT8-F1
#
_entry.id   AF-A0A0R3CDT8-F1
#
_cell.length_a   1.000
_cell.length_b   1.000
_cell.length_c   1.000
_cell.angle_alpha   90.00
_cell.angle_beta   90.00
_cell.angle_gamma   90.00
#
_symmetry.space_group_name_H-M   'P 1'
#
loop_
_entity.id
_entity.type
_entity.pdbx_description
1 polymer ?
#
loop_
_entity_poly.entity_id
_entity_poly.type
_entity_poly.pdbx_seq_one_letter_code
_entity_poly.pdbx_strand_id
1 'polypeptide(L)'
;MQHPVSPPIGLTAANYADRIGFAQLTRRAFEGVDLHPLRDQLVARIAAGTALAGEGLDLSLITQLLGDKDRGLAIQSEVLAFHQLFRTPSAAPKSGLRLLALAADIDMGGNTPIDFLLEGSDVELLTLYVIKGVGLPETLPEHDVAIVVASDSEECREALALIEGAAPHWPRPLLNRPDRIGNLDRDKLYRLLTDVPGLDIPATIHATRAQLSDLAQARIACEDIAGELHFPMIARPRGSHAGVGLAKLDDAAALAAYLAERKEQDFFVARFVDYVSPDGLYRKYRLAMVDGKPYACHMAIADRWDIWYLNAYMAFSEEKRTEEAVFMRDFDHAFGARHGNALEEMNRRVGLDYFIVDCAENADGELLVFEADNTAVVHNMDSPFVFPYKPPQMRKIFTAFTTMLLRHAKTGGESAA
;
A
#
# COMPACT_ATOMS: atom_id res chain seq x y z
N MET A 1 36.10 37.58 -20.79
CA MET A 1 36.68 36.26 -21.12
C MET A 1 35.52 35.31 -21.36
N GLN A 2 35.33 34.90 -22.61
CA GLN A 2 34.27 33.97 -23.02
C GLN A 2 34.67 32.56 -22.57
N HIS A 3 33.88 31.95 -21.69
CA HIS A 3 33.95 30.51 -21.47
C HIS A 3 33.21 29.82 -22.64
N PRO A 4 33.81 28.81 -23.28
CA PRO A 4 33.17 28.12 -24.38
C PRO A 4 32.01 27.28 -23.85
N VAL A 5 30.84 27.45 -24.47
CA VAL A 5 29.68 26.59 -24.30
C VAL A 5 30.07 25.22 -24.84
N SER A 6 30.22 24.24 -23.96
CA SER A 6 30.34 22.84 -24.35
C SER A 6 29.05 22.41 -25.08
N PRO A 7 29.14 21.71 -26.22
CA PRO A 7 27.96 21.17 -26.88
C PRO A 7 27.26 20.15 -25.97
N PRO A 8 25.94 19.95 -26.09
CA PRO A 8 25.24 18.95 -25.32
C PRO A 8 25.85 17.58 -25.63
N ILE A 9 26.31 16.91 -24.59
CA ILE A 9 26.82 15.54 -24.64
C ILE A 9 25.73 14.69 -25.27
N GLY A 10 26.07 14.01 -26.37
CA GLY A 10 25.14 13.16 -27.11
C GLY A 10 24.58 12.04 -26.22
N LEU A 11 23.25 11.92 -26.25
CA LEU A 11 22.41 10.75 -25.93
C LEU A 11 23.16 9.56 -25.31
N THR A 12 23.41 9.63 -24.00
CA THR A 12 23.78 8.48 -23.16
C THR A 12 22.56 8.06 -22.35
N ALA A 13 22.40 6.76 -22.13
CA ALA A 13 21.29 6.09 -21.43
C ALA A 13 20.61 6.89 -20.31
N ALA A 14 19.30 6.67 -20.08
CA ALA A 14 18.54 7.30 -19.01
C ALA A 14 19.35 7.34 -17.69
N ASN A 15 19.76 8.54 -17.30
CA ASN A 15 20.66 8.77 -16.18
C ASN A 15 19.88 8.56 -14.87
N TYR A 16 19.95 7.37 -14.29
CA TYR A 16 19.38 7.08 -12.97
C TYR A 16 20.36 7.46 -11.86
N ALA A 17 19.83 7.71 -10.66
CA ALA A 17 20.64 7.88 -9.45
C ALA A 17 20.47 6.68 -8.52
N ASP A 18 21.60 6.11 -8.08
CA ASP A 18 21.60 5.01 -7.12
C ASP A 18 21.17 5.49 -5.73
N ARG A 19 20.40 4.65 -5.05
CA ARG A 19 19.94 4.87 -3.68
C ARG A 19 20.01 3.58 -2.85
N ILE A 20 19.93 3.72 -1.53
CA ILE A 20 19.81 2.62 -0.56
C ILE A 20 18.43 1.95 -0.71
N GLY A 21 17.37 2.75 -0.87
CA GLY A 21 16.03 2.26 -1.15
C GLY A 21 15.16 2.03 0.09
N PHE A 22 13.87 1.79 -0.16
CA PHE A 22 12.84 1.81 0.89
C PHE A 22 12.99 0.66 1.88
N ALA A 23 13.14 -0.55 1.36
CA ALA A 23 13.17 -1.77 2.17
C ALA A 23 14.35 -1.78 3.15
N GLN A 24 15.55 -1.40 2.70
CA GLN A 24 16.75 -1.41 3.55
C GLN A 24 16.68 -0.36 4.67
N LEU A 25 16.26 0.87 4.36
CA LEU A 25 16.17 1.93 5.36
C LEU A 25 15.07 1.65 6.39
N THR A 26 13.91 1.17 5.93
CA THR A 26 12.81 0.78 6.81
C THR A 26 13.18 -0.41 7.68
N ARG A 27 13.90 -1.40 7.15
CA ARG A 27 14.42 -2.54 7.93
C ARG A 27 15.34 -2.09 9.05
N ARG A 28 16.29 -1.20 8.77
CA ARG A 28 17.17 -0.63 9.80
C ARG A 28 16.37 0.06 10.90
N ALA A 29 15.41 0.92 10.53
CA ALA A 29 14.53 1.58 11.50
C ALA A 29 13.72 0.55 12.33
N PHE A 30 13.15 -0.46 11.66
CA PHE A 30 12.34 -1.51 12.27
C PHE A 30 13.14 -2.36 13.26
N GLU A 31 14.40 -2.65 12.95
CA GLU A 31 15.34 -3.39 13.82
C GLU A 31 15.93 -2.52 14.95
N GLY A 32 15.51 -1.26 15.05
CA GLY A 32 15.96 -0.33 16.10
C GLY A 32 17.35 0.27 15.85
N VAL A 33 17.87 0.19 14.62
CA VAL A 33 19.13 0.86 14.24
C VAL A 33 18.90 2.37 14.21
N ASP A 34 19.76 3.11 14.89
CA ASP A 34 19.72 4.57 14.88
C ASP A 34 20.10 5.12 13.49
N LEU A 35 19.15 5.79 12.84
CA LEU A 35 19.34 6.41 11.52
C LEU A 35 19.93 7.83 11.59
N HIS A 36 20.06 8.44 12.77
CA HIS A 36 20.60 9.80 12.92
C HIS A 36 22.02 9.96 12.34
N PRO A 37 22.97 9.02 12.53
CA PRO A 37 24.30 9.15 11.94
C PRO A 37 24.29 9.17 10.41
N LEU A 38 23.45 8.34 9.78
CA LEU A 38 23.31 8.32 8.32
C LEU A 38 22.65 9.60 7.82
N ARG A 39 21.59 10.07 8.51
CA ARG A 39 20.96 11.36 8.21
C ARG A 39 21.98 12.50 8.24
N ASP A 40 22.77 12.60 9.31
CA ASP A 40 23.74 13.69 9.50
C ASP A 40 24.85 13.64 8.45
N GLN A 41 25.28 12.44 8.06
CA GLN A 41 26.21 12.25 6.94
C GLN A 41 25.61 12.77 5.62
N LEU A 42 24.37 12.42 5.30
CA LEU A 42 23.70 12.86 4.06
C LEU A 42 23.48 14.39 4.05
N VAL A 43 23.08 14.97 5.19
CA VAL A 43 22.95 16.43 5.36
C VAL A 43 24.29 17.13 5.13
N ALA A 44 25.39 16.60 5.66
CA ALA A 44 26.73 17.17 5.45
C ALA A 44 27.13 17.14 3.96
N ARG A 45 26.79 16.08 3.23
CA ARG A 45 27.04 15.99 1.78
C ARG A 45 26.22 17.00 0.98
N ILE A 46 24.95 17.21 1.35
CA ILE A 46 24.10 18.24 0.72
C ILE A 46 24.69 19.63 0.98
N ALA A 47 25.07 19.93 2.23
CA ALA A 47 25.69 21.22 2.59
C ALA A 47 27.01 21.46 1.85
N ALA A 48 27.77 20.40 1.53
CA ALA A 48 29.00 20.47 0.75
C ALA A 48 28.77 20.52 -0.77
N GLY A 49 27.53 20.38 -1.25
CA GLY A 49 27.21 20.32 -2.69
C GLY A 49 27.72 19.04 -3.38
N THR A 50 27.95 17.96 -2.62
CA THR A 50 28.50 16.69 -3.13
C THR A 50 27.51 15.51 -3.04
N ALA A 51 26.27 15.79 -2.63
CA ALA A 51 25.20 14.80 -2.59
C ALA A 51 24.71 14.46 -4.00
N LEU A 52 24.50 13.18 -4.25
CA LEU A 52 23.80 12.70 -5.45
C LEU A 52 22.29 12.74 -5.22
N ALA A 53 21.50 12.72 -6.30
CA ALA A 53 20.04 12.75 -6.19
C ALA A 53 19.48 11.61 -5.31
N GLY A 54 20.00 10.39 -5.47
CA GLY A 54 19.55 9.24 -4.67
C GLY A 54 19.84 9.38 -3.18
N GLU A 55 20.94 10.05 -2.81
CA GLU A 55 21.27 10.38 -1.42
C GLU A 55 20.29 11.40 -0.83
N GLY A 56 19.85 12.38 -1.63
CA GLY A 56 18.79 13.31 -1.26
C GLY A 56 17.45 12.61 -1.04
N LEU A 57 17.09 11.67 -1.92
CA LEU A 57 15.85 10.90 -1.80
C LEU A 57 15.87 9.95 -0.58
N ASP A 58 17.01 9.37 -0.25
CA ASP A 58 17.18 8.59 0.98
C ASP A 58 17.13 9.46 2.23
N LEU A 59 17.68 10.68 2.18
CA LEU A 59 17.53 11.64 3.28
C LEU A 59 16.07 12.01 3.50
N SER A 60 15.29 12.22 2.43
CA SER A 60 13.85 12.44 2.53
C SER A 60 13.19 11.28 3.29
N LEU A 61 13.43 10.04 2.86
CA LEU A 61 12.85 8.85 3.50
C LEU A 61 13.25 8.71 4.97
N ILE A 62 14.54 8.86 5.29
CA ILE A 62 15.01 8.81 6.69
C ILE A 62 14.33 9.88 7.54
N THR A 63 14.18 11.09 7.01
CA THR A 63 13.51 12.19 7.71
C THR A 63 12.05 11.85 8.04
N GLN A 64 11.33 11.25 7.08
CA GLN A 64 9.96 10.76 7.30
C GLN A 64 9.91 9.61 8.32
N LEU A 65 10.83 8.64 8.24
CA LEU A 65 10.94 7.52 9.19
C LEU A 65 11.20 7.99 10.63
N LEU A 66 11.90 9.13 10.79
CA LEU A 66 12.15 9.77 12.09
C LEU A 66 10.98 10.64 12.58
N GLY A 67 9.87 10.69 11.84
CA GLY A 67 8.62 11.36 12.24
C GLY A 67 8.43 12.78 11.71
N ASP A 68 9.33 13.31 10.89
CA ASP A 68 9.22 14.64 10.30
C ASP A 68 8.75 14.56 8.84
N LYS A 69 7.46 14.27 8.66
CA LYS A 69 6.83 14.07 7.35
C LYS A 69 6.98 15.31 6.45
N ASP A 70 6.67 16.50 6.96
CA ASP A 70 6.66 17.74 6.18
C ASP A 70 8.05 18.09 5.65
N ARG A 71 9.08 17.98 6.50
CA ARG A 71 10.46 18.21 6.06
C ARG A 71 10.94 17.16 5.08
N GLY A 72 10.57 15.89 5.31
CA GLY A 72 10.87 14.81 4.39
C GLY A 72 10.29 15.06 2.99
N LEU A 73 9.03 15.50 2.91
CA LEU A 73 8.37 15.86 1.65
C LEU A 73 8.99 17.10 0.98
N ALA A 74 9.42 18.09 1.75
CA ALA A 74 10.14 19.24 1.20
C ALA A 74 11.46 18.81 0.52
N ILE A 75 12.24 17.97 1.18
CA ILE A 75 13.49 17.42 0.61
C ILE A 75 13.18 16.58 -0.64
N GLN A 76 12.12 15.76 -0.62
CA GLN A 76 11.69 14.97 -1.77
C GLN A 76 11.39 15.89 -2.97
N SER A 77 10.59 16.94 -2.75
CA SER A 77 10.19 17.88 -3.79
C SER A 77 11.39 18.59 -4.42
N GLU A 78 12.38 18.99 -3.61
CA GLU A 78 13.62 19.60 -4.11
C GLU A 78 14.42 18.64 -4.99
N VAL A 79 14.57 17.39 -4.56
CA VAL A 79 15.29 16.35 -5.32
C VAL A 79 14.58 16.05 -6.65
N LEU A 80 13.26 15.87 -6.57
CA LEU A 80 12.41 15.50 -7.69
C LEU A 80 12.29 16.62 -8.75
N ALA A 81 12.52 17.88 -8.36
CA ALA A 81 12.56 19.01 -9.29
C ALA A 81 13.71 18.94 -10.32
N PHE A 82 14.77 18.15 -10.05
CA PHE A 82 15.89 17.99 -10.98
C PHE A 82 16.22 16.54 -11.33
N HIS A 83 15.67 15.55 -10.64
CA HIS A 83 15.95 14.13 -10.91
C HIS A 83 14.76 13.22 -10.55
N GLN A 84 14.24 12.46 -11.52
CA GLN A 84 13.02 11.65 -11.33
C GLN A 84 13.24 10.13 -11.35
N LEU A 85 14.40 9.66 -11.83
CA LEU A 85 14.68 8.23 -12.05
C LEU A 85 15.74 7.72 -11.07
N PHE A 86 15.35 6.76 -10.24
CA PHE A 86 16.22 6.20 -9.20
C PHE A 86 16.37 4.70 -9.38
N ARG A 87 17.52 4.17 -8.98
CA ARG A 87 17.77 2.73 -8.99
C ARG A 87 17.99 2.21 -7.58
N THR A 88 17.26 1.16 -7.21
CA THR A 88 17.60 0.30 -6.08
C THR A 88 18.41 -0.90 -6.62
N PRO A 89 19.70 -1.05 -6.27
CA PRO A 89 20.53 -2.13 -6.81
C PRO A 89 20.00 -3.53 -6.46
N SER A 90 20.06 -4.45 -7.42
CA SER A 90 19.74 -5.88 -7.18
C SER A 90 20.81 -6.55 -6.31
N ALA A 91 20.42 -7.61 -5.59
CA ALA A 91 21.37 -8.41 -4.81
C ALA A 91 22.32 -9.21 -5.73
N ALA A 92 21.87 -9.57 -6.94
CA ALA A 92 22.66 -10.28 -7.93
C ALA A 92 23.55 -9.32 -8.76
N PRO A 93 24.79 -9.70 -9.13
CA PRO A 93 25.68 -8.89 -9.96
C PRO A 93 25.19 -8.68 -11.41
N LYS A 94 24.33 -9.58 -11.90
CA LYS A 94 23.70 -9.49 -13.21
C LYS A 94 22.19 -9.56 -13.01
N SER A 95 21.51 -8.49 -13.41
CA SER A 95 20.05 -8.44 -13.38
C SER A 95 19.46 -9.44 -14.38
N GLY A 96 18.50 -10.23 -13.90
CA GLY A 96 17.70 -11.13 -14.73
C GLY A 96 16.49 -10.46 -15.37
N LEU A 97 16.02 -9.33 -14.81
CA LEU A 97 14.85 -8.57 -15.24
C LEU A 97 14.92 -7.13 -14.73
N ARG A 98 14.55 -6.15 -15.57
CA ARG A 98 14.40 -4.74 -15.19
C ARG A 98 12.93 -4.38 -14.98
N LEU A 99 12.60 -4.00 -13.75
CA LEU A 99 11.27 -3.51 -13.39
C LEU A 99 11.29 -1.97 -13.30
N LEU A 100 10.32 -1.34 -13.96
CA LEU A 100 10.07 0.10 -13.83
C LEU A 100 8.83 0.37 -12.97
N ALA A 101 9.03 0.88 -11.76
CA ALA A 101 7.96 1.36 -10.90
C ALA A 101 7.59 2.81 -11.24
N LEU A 102 6.31 3.04 -11.53
CA LEU A 102 5.74 4.38 -11.74
C LEU A 102 5.13 4.86 -10.43
N ALA A 103 5.83 5.78 -9.76
CA ALA A 103 5.50 6.31 -8.45
C ALA A 103 4.95 7.73 -8.54
N ALA A 104 4.15 8.13 -7.56
CA ALA A 104 3.77 9.53 -7.34
C ALA A 104 4.73 10.20 -6.33
N ASP A 105 4.83 11.53 -6.39
CA ASP A 105 5.53 12.39 -5.44
C ASP A 105 4.73 12.57 -4.13
N ILE A 106 4.54 11.47 -3.43
CA ILE A 106 3.79 11.37 -2.18
C ILE A 106 4.69 10.87 -1.05
N ASP A 107 4.18 10.95 0.19
CA ASP A 107 4.86 10.44 1.36
C ASP A 107 5.14 8.92 1.27
N MET A 108 6.00 8.45 2.15
CA MET A 108 6.52 7.09 2.14
C MET A 108 5.43 5.99 2.21
N GLY A 109 4.21 6.28 2.66
CA GLY A 109 3.08 5.34 2.68
C GLY A 109 2.20 5.38 1.43
N GLY A 110 2.40 6.34 0.52
CA GLY A 110 1.53 6.58 -0.64
C GLY A 110 1.94 5.84 -1.92
N ASN A 111 3.07 5.12 -1.91
CA ASN A 111 3.46 4.22 -3.00
C ASN A 111 3.64 2.80 -2.45
N THR A 112 3.29 1.78 -3.25
CA THR A 112 3.59 0.38 -2.92
C THR A 112 5.09 0.20 -2.71
N PRO A 113 5.54 -0.27 -1.54
CA PRO A 113 6.97 -0.46 -1.26
C PRO A 113 7.47 -1.77 -1.87
N ILE A 114 7.42 -1.87 -3.20
CA ILE A 114 7.73 -3.10 -3.93
C ILE A 114 9.18 -3.59 -3.74
N ASP A 115 10.09 -2.72 -3.30
CA ASP A 115 11.46 -3.11 -2.89
C ASP A 115 11.44 -4.28 -1.90
N PHE A 116 10.45 -4.36 -1.00
CA PHE A 116 10.33 -5.49 -0.07
C PHE A 116 10.05 -6.81 -0.79
N LEU A 117 9.22 -6.78 -1.84
CA LEU A 117 8.85 -7.96 -2.62
C LEU A 117 10.00 -8.48 -3.48
N LEU A 118 11.02 -7.64 -3.71
CA LEU A 118 12.19 -7.95 -4.53
C LEU A 118 13.42 -8.36 -3.69
N GLU A 119 13.32 -8.37 -2.35
CA GLU A 119 14.45 -8.71 -1.48
C GLU A 119 15.05 -10.08 -1.81
N GLY A 120 16.36 -10.10 -2.12
CA GLY A 120 17.09 -11.32 -2.46
C GLY A 120 16.87 -11.83 -3.89
N SER A 121 16.11 -11.10 -4.72
CA SER A 121 15.94 -11.41 -6.15
C SER A 121 17.06 -10.81 -7.02
N ASP A 122 17.09 -11.23 -8.28
CA ASP A 122 17.93 -10.68 -9.35
C ASP A 122 17.22 -9.60 -10.19
N VAL A 123 16.09 -9.07 -9.69
CA VAL A 123 15.34 -7.99 -10.35
C VAL A 123 16.03 -6.64 -10.05
N GLU A 124 16.40 -5.90 -11.09
CA GLU A 124 16.83 -4.51 -10.98
C GLU A 124 15.59 -3.61 -10.97
N LEU A 125 15.47 -2.79 -9.92
CA LEU A 125 14.36 -1.86 -9.78
C LEU A 125 14.78 -0.45 -10.17
N LEU A 126 14.06 0.10 -11.15
CA LEU A 126 14.03 1.52 -11.45
C LEU A 126 12.72 2.12 -10.94
N THR A 127 12.80 3.21 -10.18
CA THR A 127 11.62 3.98 -9.74
C THR A 127 11.61 5.31 -10.48
N LEU A 128 10.57 5.54 -11.27
CA LEU A 128 10.31 6.80 -11.95
C LEU A 128 9.17 7.53 -11.23
N TYR A 129 9.47 8.72 -10.71
CA TYR A 129 8.46 9.60 -10.11
C TYR A 129 7.75 10.41 -11.21
N VAL A 130 6.45 10.20 -11.35
CA VAL A 130 5.59 10.92 -12.28
C VAL A 130 5.02 12.13 -11.55
N ILE A 131 5.54 13.31 -11.87
CA ILE A 131 5.24 14.55 -11.15
C ILE A 131 4.28 15.40 -11.96
N LYS A 132 3.33 16.03 -11.27
CA LYS A 132 2.46 17.05 -11.83
C LYS A 132 3.25 18.14 -12.57
N GLY A 133 2.84 18.45 -13.79
CA GLY A 133 3.43 19.53 -14.60
C GLY A 133 4.77 19.20 -15.25
N VAL A 134 5.45 18.13 -14.84
CA VAL A 134 6.65 17.61 -15.50
C VAL A 134 6.29 16.45 -16.43
N GLY A 135 5.45 15.51 -15.96
CA GLY A 135 5.01 14.36 -16.74
C GLY A 135 6.05 13.23 -16.82
N LEU A 136 5.88 12.39 -17.84
CA LEU A 136 6.80 11.30 -18.17
C LEU A 136 7.96 11.83 -19.03
N PRO A 137 9.17 11.26 -18.92
CA PRO A 137 10.29 11.63 -19.79
C PRO A 137 9.99 11.26 -21.24
N GLU A 138 10.51 12.05 -22.19
CA GLU A 138 10.35 11.78 -23.63
C GLU A 138 10.86 10.39 -24.04
N THR A 139 11.95 9.95 -23.42
CA THR A 139 12.50 8.60 -23.59
C THR A 139 12.38 7.85 -22.27
N LEU A 140 11.60 6.77 -22.27
CA LEU A 140 11.49 5.88 -21.11
C LEU A 140 12.81 5.12 -20.91
N PRO A 141 13.20 4.84 -19.66
CA PRO A 141 14.34 3.96 -19.40
C PRO A 141 14.06 2.55 -19.93
N GLU A 142 15.09 1.84 -20.38
CA GLU A 142 14.97 0.44 -20.80
C GLU A 142 14.46 -0.43 -19.64
N HIS A 143 13.34 -1.12 -19.87
CA HIS A 143 12.71 -2.01 -18.89
C HIS A 143 12.03 -3.18 -19.59
N ASP A 144 11.81 -4.26 -18.85
CA ASP A 144 11.10 -5.45 -19.34
C ASP A 144 9.61 -5.41 -18.97
N VAL A 145 9.31 -4.87 -17.78
CA VAL A 145 7.95 -4.72 -17.23
C VAL A 145 7.86 -3.39 -16.48
N ALA A 146 6.71 -2.72 -16.56
CA ALA A 146 6.39 -1.58 -15.71
C ALA A 146 5.25 -1.94 -14.75
N ILE A 147 5.23 -1.33 -13.57
CA ILE A 147 4.15 -1.45 -12.59
C ILE A 147 3.83 -0.08 -11.99
N VAL A 148 2.55 0.26 -11.90
CA VAL A 148 2.13 1.47 -11.17
C VAL A 148 2.09 1.16 -9.68
N VAL A 149 2.82 1.95 -8.90
CA VAL A 149 2.91 1.80 -7.44
C VAL A 149 2.23 2.94 -6.70
N ALA A 150 1.84 4.03 -7.39
CA ALA A 150 1.07 5.11 -6.79
C ALA A 150 -0.30 4.61 -6.27
N SER A 151 -0.73 5.11 -5.12
CA SER A 151 -2.05 4.82 -4.56
C SER A 151 -3.18 5.48 -5.36
N ASP A 152 -4.43 5.11 -5.04
CA ASP A 152 -5.65 5.76 -5.53
C ASP A 152 -6.01 7.07 -4.78
N SER A 153 -5.10 7.59 -3.94
CA SER A 153 -5.37 8.78 -3.13
C SER A 153 -5.56 10.04 -3.98
N GLU A 154 -6.19 11.05 -3.39
CA GLU A 154 -6.44 12.35 -4.04
C GLU A 154 -5.13 12.97 -4.58
N GLU A 155 -4.07 12.89 -3.79
CA GLU A 155 -2.74 13.42 -4.10
C GLU A 155 -2.12 12.72 -5.31
N CYS A 156 -2.39 11.43 -5.49
CA CYS A 156 -1.87 10.62 -6.60
C CYS A 156 -2.68 10.77 -7.89
N ARG A 157 -3.87 11.39 -7.86
CA ARG A 157 -4.81 11.44 -9.00
C ARG A 157 -4.16 11.96 -10.28
N GLU A 158 -3.37 13.02 -10.20
CA GLU A 158 -2.76 13.63 -11.39
C GLU A 158 -1.63 12.76 -11.97
N ALA A 159 -0.81 12.14 -11.11
CA ALA A 159 0.20 11.18 -11.54
C ALA A 159 -0.47 9.97 -12.22
N LEU A 160 -1.53 9.43 -11.63
CA LEU A 160 -2.32 8.34 -12.21
C LEU A 160 -2.93 8.73 -13.57
N ALA A 161 -3.50 9.93 -13.71
CA ALA A 161 -4.06 10.39 -14.98
C ALA A 161 -3.00 10.53 -16.09
N LEU A 162 -1.80 11.00 -15.76
CA LEU A 162 -0.67 11.06 -16.69
C LEU A 162 -0.24 9.67 -17.15
N ILE A 163 -0.14 8.71 -16.22
CA ILE A 163 0.18 7.32 -16.53
C ILE A 163 -0.93 6.68 -17.38
N GLU A 164 -2.19 6.95 -17.06
CA GLU A 164 -3.36 6.44 -17.79
C GLU A 164 -3.35 6.92 -19.25
N GLY A 165 -3.02 8.20 -19.47
CA GLY A 165 -2.87 8.76 -20.82
C GLY A 165 -1.76 8.09 -21.64
N ALA A 166 -0.69 7.62 -21.00
CA ALA A 166 0.41 6.91 -21.65
C ALA A 166 0.15 5.41 -21.84
N ALA A 167 -0.72 4.80 -21.01
CA ALA A 167 -0.93 3.36 -20.95
C ALA A 167 -1.27 2.69 -22.31
N PRO A 168 -2.08 3.27 -23.22
CA PRO A 168 -2.38 2.67 -24.51
C PRO A 168 -1.16 2.51 -25.44
N HIS A 169 -0.12 3.32 -25.23
CA HIS A 169 1.09 3.34 -26.06
C HIS A 169 2.33 2.90 -25.27
N TRP A 170 2.15 2.31 -24.09
CA TRP A 170 3.26 1.86 -23.27
C TRP A 170 4.00 0.71 -23.98
N PRO A 171 5.34 0.77 -24.11
CA PRO A 171 6.08 -0.15 -24.99
C PRO A 171 6.27 -1.57 -24.43
N ARG A 172 5.90 -1.78 -23.16
CA ARG A 172 6.10 -3.03 -22.40
C ARG A 172 4.82 -3.38 -21.64
N PRO A 173 4.71 -4.58 -21.03
CA PRO A 173 3.62 -4.86 -20.10
C PRO A 173 3.58 -3.81 -18.97
N LEU A 174 2.41 -3.20 -18.76
CA LEU A 174 2.13 -2.26 -17.68
C LEU A 174 1.15 -2.90 -16.70
N LEU A 175 1.66 -3.25 -15.52
CA LEU A 175 0.91 -3.88 -14.43
C LEU A 175 0.25 -2.82 -13.54
N ASN A 176 -0.82 -3.23 -12.86
CA ASN A 176 -1.63 -2.39 -11.98
C ASN A 176 -2.04 -1.07 -12.66
N ARG A 177 -2.68 -1.16 -13.84
CA ARG A 177 -3.03 0.04 -14.60
C ARG A 177 -3.90 1.02 -13.78
N PRO A 178 -3.77 2.35 -13.99
CA PRO A 178 -4.50 3.35 -13.21
C PRO A 178 -6.03 3.18 -13.22
N ASP A 179 -6.60 2.77 -14.37
CA ASP A 179 -8.04 2.53 -14.53
C ASP A 179 -8.58 1.46 -13.58
N ARG A 180 -7.70 0.55 -13.14
CA ARG A 180 -8.01 -0.53 -12.19
C ARG A 180 -7.60 -0.20 -10.76
N ILE A 181 -6.56 0.60 -10.55
CA ILE A 181 -6.17 1.05 -9.20
C ILE A 181 -7.34 1.77 -8.53
N GLY A 182 -8.07 2.61 -9.28
CA GLY A 182 -9.25 3.29 -8.75
C GLY A 182 -10.38 2.34 -8.29
N ASN A 183 -10.35 1.04 -8.60
CA ASN A 183 -11.28 0.04 -8.07
C ASN A 183 -11.09 -0.22 -6.56
N LEU A 184 -9.95 0.17 -6.00
CA LEU A 184 -9.63 0.01 -4.59
C LEU A 184 -10.28 1.09 -3.71
N ASP A 185 -10.78 2.17 -4.30
CA ASP A 185 -11.55 3.18 -3.58
C ASP A 185 -12.73 2.50 -2.86
N ARG A 186 -12.95 2.85 -1.60
CA ARG A 186 -13.85 2.10 -0.71
C ARG A 186 -15.29 2.03 -1.21
N ASP A 187 -15.79 3.11 -1.80
CA ASP A 187 -17.15 3.17 -2.36
C ASP A 187 -17.22 2.33 -3.64
N LYS A 188 -16.22 2.44 -4.52
CA LYS A 188 -16.16 1.62 -5.74
C LYS A 188 -15.96 0.13 -5.42
N LEU A 189 -15.10 -0.21 -4.47
CA LEU A 189 -14.83 -1.56 -4.01
C LEU A 189 -16.10 -2.23 -3.46
N TYR A 190 -16.87 -1.52 -2.63
CA TYR A 190 -18.18 -1.99 -2.16
C TYR A 190 -19.09 -2.33 -3.34
N ARG A 191 -19.28 -1.40 -4.30
CA ARG A 191 -20.15 -1.65 -5.47
C ARG A 191 -19.66 -2.81 -6.33
N LEU A 192 -18.35 -3.01 -6.41
CA LEU A 192 -17.78 -4.13 -7.14
C LEU A 192 -18.06 -5.46 -6.42
N LEU A 193 -18.06 -5.50 -5.09
CA LEU A 193 -18.05 -6.75 -4.34
C LEU A 193 -19.37 -7.13 -3.65
N THR A 194 -20.34 -6.21 -3.52
CA THR A 194 -21.55 -6.41 -2.68
C THR A 194 -22.38 -7.66 -3.03
N ASP A 195 -22.38 -8.10 -4.30
CA ASP A 195 -23.15 -9.27 -4.75
C ASP A 195 -22.30 -10.55 -4.91
N VAL A 196 -21.13 -10.63 -4.27
CA VAL A 196 -20.27 -11.82 -4.32
C VAL A 196 -20.72 -12.83 -3.24
N PRO A 197 -21.15 -14.05 -3.61
CA PRO A 197 -21.57 -15.04 -2.61
C PRO A 197 -20.43 -15.42 -1.66
N GLY A 198 -20.71 -15.40 -0.34
CA GLY A 198 -19.75 -15.72 0.70
C GLY A 198 -18.80 -14.57 1.07
N LEU A 199 -19.10 -13.35 0.62
CA LEU A 199 -18.36 -12.14 0.92
C LEU A 199 -19.29 -11.13 1.60
N ASP A 200 -18.86 -10.59 2.74
CA ASP A 200 -19.51 -9.48 3.41
C ASP A 200 -18.65 -8.22 3.25
N ILE A 201 -19.21 -7.15 2.71
CA ILE A 201 -18.54 -5.85 2.61
C ILE A 201 -19.53 -4.75 2.98
N PRO A 202 -19.31 -4.03 4.09
CA PRO A 202 -20.12 -2.88 4.44
C PRO A 202 -19.94 -1.73 3.44
N ALA A 203 -21.03 -1.04 3.12
CA ALA A 203 -20.97 0.19 2.35
C ALA A 203 -20.20 1.25 3.12
N THR A 204 -19.19 1.84 2.47
CA THR A 204 -18.49 3.01 3.01
C THR A 204 -19.17 4.27 2.50
N ILE A 205 -19.97 4.90 3.34
CA ILE A 205 -20.82 6.03 2.98
C ILE A 205 -20.14 7.34 3.35
N HIS A 206 -20.12 8.29 2.41
CA HIS A 206 -19.77 9.67 2.72
C HIS A 206 -20.93 10.35 3.45
N ALA A 207 -20.65 10.89 4.65
CA ALA A 207 -21.61 11.67 5.43
C ALA A 207 -20.98 12.99 5.87
N THR A 208 -21.73 14.08 5.71
CA THR A 208 -21.33 15.39 6.20
C THR A 208 -21.56 15.50 7.71
N ARG A 209 -20.80 16.37 8.37
CA ARG A 209 -21.02 16.73 9.78
C ARG A 209 -22.46 17.17 10.04
N ALA A 210 -23.08 17.87 9.09
CA ALA A 210 -24.46 18.31 9.20
C ALA A 210 -25.43 17.12 9.28
N GLN A 211 -25.32 16.16 8.35
CA GLN A 211 -26.11 14.92 8.37
C GLN A 211 -25.89 14.14 9.67
N LEU A 212 -24.64 13.98 10.10
CA LEU A 212 -24.35 13.27 11.35
C LEU A 212 -24.85 14.01 12.59
N SER A 213 -24.87 15.34 12.58
CA SER A 213 -25.44 16.15 13.67
C SER A 213 -26.96 16.06 13.70
N ASP A 214 -27.61 16.01 12.54
CA ASP A 214 -29.05 15.81 12.40
C ASP A 214 -29.44 14.40 12.91
N LEU A 215 -28.64 13.38 12.57
CA LEU A 215 -28.80 12.02 13.07
C LEU A 215 -28.61 11.95 14.59
N ALA A 216 -27.57 12.58 15.14
CA ALA A 216 -27.31 12.64 16.58
C ALA A 216 -28.43 13.32 17.36
N GLN A 217 -29.20 14.20 16.72
CA GLN A 217 -30.36 14.89 17.30
C GLN A 217 -31.70 14.22 16.96
N ALA A 218 -31.67 13.04 16.34
CA ALA A 218 -32.85 12.31 15.86
C ALA A 218 -33.76 13.13 14.92
N ARG A 219 -33.18 14.07 14.15
CA ARG A 219 -33.89 14.84 13.11
C ARG A 219 -34.01 14.06 11.80
N ILE A 220 -33.10 13.12 11.57
CA ILE A 220 -33.11 12.13 10.48
C ILE A 220 -32.83 10.75 11.08
N ALA A 221 -33.14 9.70 10.34
CA ALA A 221 -32.80 8.32 10.66
C ALA A 221 -31.53 7.87 9.93
N CYS A 222 -30.98 6.69 10.28
CA CYS A 222 -29.79 6.19 9.59
C CYS A 222 -30.08 5.88 8.11
N GLU A 223 -31.30 5.41 7.82
CA GLU A 223 -31.75 5.08 6.47
C GLU A 223 -31.84 6.29 5.54
N ASP A 224 -31.98 7.51 6.10
CA ASP A 224 -31.94 8.77 5.34
C ASP A 224 -30.52 9.11 4.85
N ILE A 225 -29.48 8.51 5.45
CA ILE A 225 -28.10 8.58 4.97
C ILE A 225 -27.81 7.42 4.03
N ALA A 226 -28.07 6.18 4.46
CA ALA A 226 -27.96 4.98 3.62
C ALA A 226 -28.78 3.82 4.19
N GLY A 227 -29.41 3.02 3.32
CA GLY A 227 -30.36 1.98 3.73
C GLY A 227 -29.81 0.87 4.62
N GLU A 228 -28.51 0.53 4.52
CA GLU A 228 -27.88 -0.47 5.39
C GLU A 228 -27.28 0.11 6.68
N LEU A 229 -27.23 1.44 6.80
CA LEU A 229 -26.61 2.09 7.94
C LEU A 229 -27.53 1.96 9.16
N HIS A 230 -26.95 1.55 10.28
CA HIS A 230 -27.62 1.46 11.57
C HIS A 230 -26.58 1.53 12.69
N PHE A 231 -27.03 1.81 13.91
CA PHE A 231 -26.19 1.68 15.10
C PHE A 231 -26.10 0.20 15.54
N PRO A 232 -24.94 -0.28 16.04
CA PRO A 232 -23.68 0.44 16.09
C PRO A 232 -23.08 0.68 14.69
N MET A 233 -22.44 1.84 14.50
CA MET A 233 -21.76 2.19 13.25
C MET A 233 -20.30 2.55 13.53
N ILE A 234 -19.46 2.47 12.50
CA ILE A 234 -18.12 3.06 12.53
C ILE A 234 -18.13 4.41 11.82
N ALA A 235 -17.36 5.36 12.36
CA ALA A 235 -17.13 6.67 11.75
C ALA A 235 -15.64 7.00 11.73
N ARG A 236 -15.17 7.62 10.65
CA ARG A 236 -13.80 8.11 10.51
C ARG A 236 -13.79 9.41 9.69
N PRO A 237 -12.98 10.43 10.04
CA PRO A 237 -12.85 11.62 9.21
C PRO A 237 -12.31 11.27 7.82
N ARG A 238 -12.80 11.96 6.78
CA ARG A 238 -12.28 11.79 5.43
C ARG A 238 -10.84 12.28 5.35
N GLY A 239 -9.97 11.55 4.65
CA GLY A 239 -8.55 11.86 4.51
C GLY A 239 -7.68 11.46 5.71
N SER A 240 -8.24 10.79 6.73
CA SER A 240 -7.44 10.22 7.81
C SER A 240 -6.98 8.79 7.48
N HIS A 241 -5.77 8.46 7.93
CA HIS A 241 -5.13 7.16 7.72
C HIS A 241 -4.78 6.51 9.06
N ALA A 242 -4.40 5.24 9.03
CA ALA A 242 -3.90 4.50 10.21
C ALA A 242 -4.82 4.59 11.44
N GLY A 243 -6.14 4.49 11.24
CA GLY A 243 -7.13 4.51 12.33
C GLY A 243 -7.32 5.85 13.04
N VAL A 244 -6.67 6.93 12.61
CA VAL A 244 -6.82 8.24 13.25
C VAL A 244 -8.26 8.72 13.16
N GLY A 245 -8.89 8.89 14.33
CA GLY A 245 -10.28 9.34 14.44
C GLY A 245 -11.33 8.27 14.10
N LEU A 246 -10.92 7.02 13.87
CA LEU A 246 -11.85 5.90 13.75
C LEU A 246 -12.52 5.64 15.11
N ALA A 247 -13.84 5.54 15.13
CA ALA A 247 -14.61 5.22 16.33
C ALA A 247 -15.77 4.29 15.98
N LYS A 248 -16.11 3.39 16.92
CA LYS A 248 -17.40 2.69 16.96
C LYS A 248 -18.35 3.54 17.79
N LEU A 249 -19.54 3.77 17.25
CA LEU A 249 -20.58 4.60 17.83
C LEU A 249 -21.79 3.71 18.06
N ASP A 250 -22.13 3.48 19.33
CA ASP A 250 -23.21 2.55 19.70
C ASP A 250 -24.61 3.16 19.57
N ASP A 251 -24.71 4.50 19.62
CA ASP A 251 -25.97 5.22 19.54
C ASP A 251 -25.77 6.70 19.13
N ALA A 252 -26.88 7.44 19.06
CA ALA A 252 -26.89 8.87 18.74
C ALA A 252 -26.13 9.73 19.78
N ALA A 253 -26.09 9.34 21.05
CA ALA A 253 -25.37 10.07 22.08
C ALA A 253 -23.85 9.90 21.93
N ALA A 254 -23.40 8.68 21.62
CA ALA A 254 -22.02 8.39 21.25
C ALA A 254 -21.59 9.19 20.01
N LEU A 255 -22.46 9.27 18.99
CA LEU A 255 -22.22 10.10 17.81
C LEU A 255 -22.10 11.59 18.16
N ALA A 256 -22.98 12.12 19.02
CA ALA A 256 -22.91 13.53 19.47
C ALA A 256 -21.59 13.82 20.19
N ALA A 257 -21.17 12.94 21.10
CA ALA A 257 -19.90 13.05 21.83
C ALA A 257 -18.70 13.01 20.87
N TYR A 258 -18.70 12.05 19.94
CA TYR A 258 -17.67 11.94 18.91
C TYR A 258 -17.55 13.23 18.08
N LEU A 259 -18.67 13.79 17.60
CA LEU A 259 -18.65 15.03 16.81
C LEU A 259 -18.15 16.24 17.61
N ALA A 260 -18.37 16.29 18.92
CA ALA A 260 -17.90 17.38 19.78
C ALA A 260 -16.36 17.45 19.86
N GLU A 261 -15.67 16.32 19.70
CA GLU A 261 -14.21 16.23 19.73
C GLU A 261 -13.55 16.43 18.36
N ARG A 262 -14.37 16.52 17.30
CA ARG A 262 -13.92 16.57 15.90
C ARG A 262 -14.22 17.92 15.27
N LYS A 263 -13.33 18.37 14.38
CA LYS A 263 -13.47 19.64 13.62
C LYS A 263 -13.76 19.42 12.14
N GLU A 264 -13.55 18.20 11.69
CA GLU A 264 -13.72 17.76 10.32
C GLU A 264 -15.19 17.86 9.88
N GLN A 265 -15.40 18.13 8.59
CA GLN A 265 -16.72 18.36 8.00
C GLN A 265 -17.25 17.14 7.25
N ASP A 266 -16.37 16.21 6.90
CA ASP A 266 -16.68 15.05 6.07
C ASP A 266 -16.17 13.79 6.73
N PHE A 267 -17.02 12.77 6.75
CA PHE A 267 -16.76 11.49 7.39
C PHE A 267 -17.08 10.35 6.43
N PHE A 268 -16.40 9.24 6.63
CA PHE A 268 -16.85 7.94 6.17
C PHE A 268 -17.57 7.23 7.31
N VAL A 269 -18.76 6.72 7.04
CA VAL A 269 -19.54 5.88 7.96
C VAL A 269 -19.91 4.55 7.32
N ALA A 270 -19.98 3.50 8.13
CA ALA A 270 -20.43 2.17 7.72
C ALA A 270 -21.08 1.47 8.91
N ARG A 271 -21.96 0.49 8.67
CA ARG A 271 -22.45 -0.37 9.76
C ARG A 271 -21.27 -1.07 10.44
N PHE A 272 -21.34 -1.23 11.76
CA PHE A 272 -20.37 -2.06 12.47
C PHE A 272 -20.75 -3.52 12.28
N VAL A 273 -19.80 -4.33 11.80
CA VAL A 273 -19.95 -5.79 11.73
C VAL A 273 -19.21 -6.38 12.91
N ASP A 274 -19.93 -7.05 13.80
CA ASP A 274 -19.31 -7.77 14.89
C ASP A 274 -18.77 -9.11 14.38
N TYR A 275 -17.46 -9.19 14.24
CA TYR A 275 -16.73 -10.37 13.76
C TYR A 275 -15.97 -11.06 14.89
N VAL A 276 -16.38 -10.83 16.15
CA VAL A 276 -15.81 -11.54 17.29
C VAL A 276 -16.02 -13.04 17.13
N SER A 277 -14.96 -13.80 17.35
CA SER A 277 -15.03 -15.27 17.33
C SER A 277 -15.60 -15.80 18.67
N PRO A 278 -15.98 -17.10 18.75
CA PRO A 278 -16.58 -17.67 19.95
C PRO A 278 -15.73 -17.59 21.23
N ASP A 279 -14.43 -17.38 21.10
CA ASP A 279 -13.50 -17.19 22.22
C ASP A 279 -13.47 -15.74 22.76
N GLY A 280 -14.27 -14.84 22.17
CA GLY A 280 -14.31 -13.43 22.55
C GLY A 280 -13.17 -12.59 21.94
N LEU A 281 -12.37 -13.16 21.03
CA LEU A 281 -11.28 -12.47 20.34
C LEU A 281 -11.65 -12.18 18.88
N TYR A 282 -11.09 -11.09 18.37
CA TYR A 282 -11.21 -10.67 16.98
C TYR A 282 -9.98 -11.14 16.19
N ARG A 283 -10.21 -11.58 14.95
CA ARG A 283 -9.16 -12.04 14.02
C ARG A 283 -9.19 -11.20 12.76
N LYS A 284 -8.11 -10.47 12.51
CA LYS A 284 -7.88 -9.74 11.26
C LYS A 284 -6.79 -10.44 10.45
N TYR A 285 -7.09 -10.71 9.19
CA TYR A 285 -6.17 -11.29 8.23
C TYR A 285 -5.73 -10.24 7.23
N ARG A 286 -4.45 -10.26 6.85
CA ARG A 286 -3.95 -9.57 5.67
C ARG A 286 -3.56 -10.58 4.61
N LEU A 287 -4.08 -10.42 3.41
CA LEU A 287 -3.79 -11.27 2.26
C LEU A 287 -3.13 -10.43 1.16
N ALA A 288 -2.15 -10.99 0.47
CA ALA A 288 -1.66 -10.47 -0.80
C ALA A 288 -2.31 -11.25 -1.94
N MET A 289 -2.93 -10.53 -2.87
CA MET A 289 -3.38 -11.06 -4.14
C MET A 289 -2.26 -10.84 -5.15
N VAL A 290 -1.67 -11.92 -5.66
CA VAL A 290 -0.59 -11.89 -6.63
C VAL A 290 -1.00 -12.73 -7.82
N ASP A 291 -1.18 -12.09 -8.97
CA ASP A 291 -1.52 -12.77 -10.23
C ASP A 291 -2.75 -13.69 -10.08
N GLY A 292 -3.77 -13.17 -9.40
CA GLY A 292 -5.01 -13.88 -9.13
C GLY A 292 -5.00 -14.90 -8.01
N LYS A 293 -3.85 -15.14 -7.36
CA LYS A 293 -3.74 -16.09 -6.26
C LYS A 293 -3.62 -15.35 -4.91
N PRO A 294 -4.43 -15.73 -3.90
CA PRO A 294 -4.29 -15.20 -2.54
C PRO A 294 -3.10 -15.83 -1.80
N TYR A 295 -2.45 -15.06 -0.94
CA TYR A 295 -1.38 -15.50 -0.04
C TYR A 295 -1.54 -14.85 1.34
N ALA A 296 -1.42 -15.65 2.42
CA ALA A 296 -1.40 -15.13 3.79
C ALA A 296 -0.17 -14.24 4.05
N CYS A 297 -0.38 -12.98 4.43
CA CYS A 297 0.65 -12.06 4.92
C CYS A 297 0.80 -12.14 6.44
N HIS A 298 -0.29 -11.99 7.18
CA HIS A 298 -0.33 -12.12 8.64
C HIS A 298 -1.76 -12.33 9.16
N MET A 299 -1.87 -12.82 10.39
CA MET A 299 -3.09 -12.81 11.19
C MET A 299 -2.83 -12.10 12.51
N ALA A 300 -3.64 -11.10 12.82
CA ALA A 300 -3.61 -10.36 14.07
C ALA A 300 -4.82 -10.75 14.93
N ILE A 301 -4.57 -11.04 16.21
CA ILE A 301 -5.60 -11.46 17.17
C ILE A 301 -5.64 -10.47 18.34
N ALA A 302 -6.80 -9.94 18.68
CA ALA A 302 -6.95 -9.02 19.82
C ALA A 302 -8.32 -9.11 20.49
N ASP A 303 -8.44 -8.56 21.70
CA ASP A 303 -9.67 -8.39 22.47
C ASP A 303 -10.45 -7.10 22.09
N ARG A 304 -10.07 -6.50 20.95
CA ARG A 304 -10.64 -5.27 20.39
C ARG A 304 -10.83 -5.41 18.89
N TRP A 305 -11.82 -4.74 18.34
CA TRP A 305 -12.22 -4.86 16.93
C TRP A 305 -11.37 -4.01 15.96
N ASP A 306 -10.76 -2.92 16.43
CA ASP A 306 -9.95 -2.00 15.63
C ASP A 306 -8.49 -2.46 15.56
N ILE A 307 -8.31 -3.66 15.00
CA ILE A 307 -7.03 -4.35 14.97
C ILE A 307 -6.11 -3.79 13.88
N TRP A 308 -4.87 -3.51 14.28
CA TRP A 308 -3.71 -3.56 13.39
C TRP A 308 -2.67 -4.54 13.95
N TYR A 309 -1.68 -4.97 13.18
CA TYR A 309 -0.74 -5.98 13.67
C TYR A 309 0.07 -5.50 14.91
N LEU A 310 0.35 -4.19 15.00
CA LEU A 310 1.16 -3.59 16.07
C LEU A 310 0.43 -3.43 17.43
N ASN A 311 -0.91 -3.40 17.47
CA ASN A 311 -1.74 -3.32 18.69
C ASN A 311 -2.32 -4.67 19.10
N ALA A 312 -2.14 -5.71 18.28
CA ALA A 312 -2.53 -7.07 18.63
C ALA A 312 -1.56 -7.72 19.64
N TYR A 313 -0.38 -7.13 19.84
CA TYR A 313 0.66 -7.58 20.77
C TYR A 313 1.07 -9.05 20.54
N MET A 314 1.09 -9.49 19.28
CA MET A 314 1.37 -10.87 18.87
C MET A 314 2.71 -11.39 19.43
N ALA A 315 3.73 -10.52 19.51
CA ALA A 315 5.05 -10.87 20.05
C ALA A 315 5.03 -11.32 21.53
N PHE A 316 3.96 -11.01 22.27
CA PHE A 316 3.85 -11.28 23.70
C PHE A 316 2.89 -12.45 24.04
N SER A 317 2.26 -13.08 23.05
CA SER A 317 1.40 -14.25 23.25
C SER A 317 1.81 -15.43 22.37
N GLU A 318 2.27 -16.51 23.00
CA GLU A 318 2.64 -17.75 22.29
C GLU A 318 1.42 -18.42 21.65
N GLU A 319 0.26 -18.36 22.30
CA GLU A 319 -1.00 -18.88 21.78
C GLU A 319 -1.39 -18.19 20.47
N LYS A 320 -1.42 -16.84 20.46
CA LYS A 320 -1.72 -16.07 19.25
C LYS A 320 -0.73 -16.37 18.11
N ARG A 321 0.56 -16.51 18.43
CA ARG A 321 1.59 -16.86 17.44
C ARG A 321 1.43 -18.28 16.92
N THR A 322 1.04 -19.22 17.77
CA THR A 322 0.77 -20.60 17.36
C THR A 322 -0.41 -20.66 16.41
N GLU A 323 -1.45 -19.88 16.68
CA GLU A 323 -2.61 -19.79 15.79
C GLU A 323 -2.24 -19.16 14.43
N GLU A 324 -1.49 -18.05 14.42
CA GLU A 324 -0.98 -17.44 13.17
C GLU A 324 -0.09 -18.42 12.39
N ALA A 325 0.75 -19.21 13.08
CA ALA A 325 1.56 -20.23 12.44
C ALA A 325 0.71 -21.31 11.74
N VAL A 326 -0.37 -21.77 12.39
CA VAL A 326 -1.32 -22.73 11.80
C VAL A 326 -2.03 -22.12 10.60
N PHE A 327 -2.52 -20.88 10.73
CA PHE A 327 -3.15 -20.15 9.63
C PHE A 327 -2.22 -20.05 8.40
N MET A 328 -0.96 -19.66 8.58
CA MET A 328 -0.01 -19.55 7.47
C MET A 328 0.36 -20.90 6.85
N ARG A 329 0.51 -21.94 7.69
CA ARG A 329 0.87 -23.29 7.22
C ARG A 329 -0.26 -23.90 6.39
N ASP A 330 -1.49 -23.77 6.87
CA ASP A 330 -2.65 -24.48 6.31
C ASP A 330 -3.49 -23.59 5.38
N PHE A 331 -3.03 -22.36 5.09
CA PHE A 331 -3.75 -21.34 4.33
C PHE A 331 -4.43 -21.88 3.07
N ASP A 332 -3.67 -22.54 2.19
CA ASP A 332 -4.17 -23.02 0.89
C ASP A 332 -5.28 -24.09 1.03
N HIS A 333 -5.26 -24.88 2.11
CA HIS A 333 -6.18 -26.01 2.32
C HIS A 333 -7.31 -25.74 3.31
N ALA A 334 -7.20 -24.66 4.10
CA ALA A 334 -8.18 -24.24 5.08
C ALA A 334 -8.80 -22.90 4.67
N PHE A 335 -8.21 -21.77 5.09
CA PHE A 335 -8.79 -20.44 4.88
C PHE A 335 -9.03 -20.13 3.39
N GLY A 336 -8.01 -20.31 2.55
CA GLY A 336 -8.08 -20.05 1.12
C GLY A 336 -9.04 -20.97 0.38
N ALA A 337 -9.15 -22.24 0.78
CA ALA A 337 -10.11 -23.18 0.19
C ALA A 337 -11.55 -22.83 0.57
N ARG A 338 -11.80 -22.51 1.84
CA ARG A 338 -13.12 -22.14 2.36
C ARG A 338 -13.65 -20.87 1.71
N HIS A 339 -12.79 -19.88 1.50
CA HIS A 339 -13.14 -18.58 0.89
C HIS A 339 -12.81 -18.50 -0.60
N GLY A 340 -12.51 -19.63 -1.25
CA GLY A 340 -11.92 -19.66 -2.60
C GLY A 340 -12.74 -18.92 -3.66
N ASN A 341 -14.07 -19.16 -3.70
CA ASN A 341 -14.96 -18.49 -4.65
C ASN A 341 -15.02 -16.97 -4.41
N ALA A 342 -15.11 -16.54 -3.15
CA ALA A 342 -15.13 -15.11 -2.80
C ALA A 342 -13.82 -14.42 -3.18
N LEU A 343 -12.68 -15.05 -2.92
CA LEU A 343 -11.35 -14.52 -3.26
C LEU A 343 -11.12 -14.47 -4.78
N GLU A 344 -11.55 -15.51 -5.51
CA GLU A 344 -11.45 -15.56 -6.98
C GLU A 344 -12.31 -14.47 -7.62
N GLU A 345 -13.56 -14.32 -7.19
CA GLU A 345 -14.47 -13.33 -7.75
C GLU A 345 -14.05 -11.90 -7.37
N MET A 346 -13.56 -11.68 -6.14
CA MET A 346 -12.95 -10.41 -5.74
C MET A 346 -11.79 -10.05 -6.64
N ASN A 347 -10.86 -10.98 -6.85
CA ASN A 347 -9.72 -10.75 -7.74
C ASN A 347 -10.18 -10.41 -9.16
N ARG A 348 -11.13 -11.17 -9.71
CA ARG A 348 -11.66 -10.96 -11.06
C ARG A 348 -12.28 -9.56 -11.22
N ARG A 349 -13.01 -9.08 -10.21
CA ARG A 349 -13.69 -7.77 -10.25
C ARG A 349 -12.75 -6.60 -9.97
N VAL A 350 -11.77 -6.76 -9.08
CA VAL A 350 -10.74 -5.74 -8.83
C VAL A 350 -9.80 -5.61 -10.04
N GLY A 351 -9.35 -6.74 -10.59
CA GLY A 351 -8.62 -6.82 -11.86
C GLY A 351 -7.16 -6.34 -11.80
N LEU A 352 -6.58 -6.18 -10.61
CA LEU A 352 -5.17 -5.81 -10.43
C LEU A 352 -4.26 -7.04 -10.42
N ASP A 353 -3.02 -6.86 -10.87
CA ASP A 353 -1.98 -7.91 -10.89
C ASP A 353 -1.44 -8.14 -9.47
N TYR A 354 -1.36 -7.07 -8.67
CA TYR A 354 -0.97 -7.11 -7.26
C TYR A 354 -1.80 -6.13 -6.43
N PHE A 355 -2.42 -6.62 -5.36
CA PHE A 355 -3.05 -5.79 -4.35
C PHE A 355 -3.16 -6.56 -3.03
N ILE A 356 -3.55 -5.88 -1.96
CA ILE A 356 -3.65 -6.42 -0.62
C ILE A 356 -5.09 -6.28 -0.16
N VAL A 357 -5.52 -7.23 0.68
CA VAL A 357 -6.85 -7.24 1.28
C VAL A 357 -6.70 -7.42 2.77
N ASP A 358 -7.33 -6.54 3.54
CA ASP A 358 -7.53 -6.69 4.96
C ASP A 358 -8.96 -7.18 5.21
N CYS A 359 -9.08 -8.34 5.85
CA CYS A 359 -10.36 -9.04 6.02
C CYS A 359 -10.48 -9.78 7.36
N ALA A 360 -11.66 -10.31 7.64
CA ALA A 360 -11.99 -11.18 8.76
C ALA A 360 -12.95 -12.29 8.31
N GLU A 361 -13.31 -13.17 9.23
CA GLU A 361 -14.44 -14.08 9.08
C GLU A 361 -15.56 -13.58 10.01
N ASN A 362 -16.75 -13.31 9.47
CA ASN A 362 -17.89 -12.87 10.28
C ASN A 362 -18.57 -14.08 10.96
N ALA A 363 -19.60 -13.81 11.78
CA ALA A 363 -20.32 -14.85 12.52
C ALA A 363 -21.04 -15.88 11.62
N ASP A 364 -21.37 -15.49 10.39
CA ASP A 364 -22.01 -16.36 9.39
C ASP A 364 -20.97 -17.19 8.59
N GLY A 365 -19.67 -16.99 8.86
CA GLY A 365 -18.58 -17.67 8.18
C GLY A 365 -18.23 -17.08 6.81
N GLU A 366 -18.70 -15.88 6.50
CA GLU A 366 -18.40 -15.15 5.26
C GLU A 366 -17.07 -14.39 5.39
N LEU A 367 -16.44 -14.11 4.24
CA LEU A 367 -15.25 -13.28 4.17
C LEU A 367 -15.64 -11.81 4.32
N LEU A 368 -15.44 -11.25 5.51
CA LEU A 368 -15.68 -9.83 5.80
C LEU A 368 -14.51 -8.99 5.29
N VAL A 369 -14.74 -8.10 4.32
CA VAL A 369 -13.71 -7.23 3.73
C VAL A 369 -13.74 -5.86 4.40
N PHE A 370 -12.60 -5.41 4.93
CA PHE A 370 -12.46 -4.08 5.53
C PHE A 370 -11.92 -3.05 4.54
N GLU A 371 -10.93 -3.45 3.75
CA GLU A 371 -10.31 -2.66 2.70
C GLU A 371 -9.53 -3.55 1.75
N ALA A 372 -9.36 -3.07 0.52
CA ALA A 372 -8.33 -3.51 -0.38
C ALA A 372 -7.49 -2.29 -0.76
N ASP A 373 -6.17 -2.46 -0.85
CA ASP A 373 -5.25 -1.38 -1.21
C ASP A 373 -4.09 -1.94 -2.05
N ASN A 374 -3.35 -1.07 -2.74
CA ASN A 374 -2.11 -1.46 -3.39
C ASN A 374 -0.88 -1.05 -2.58
N THR A 375 -1.02 -0.28 -1.49
CA THR A 375 0.13 0.32 -0.77
C THR A 375 0.43 -0.29 0.58
N ALA A 376 -0.38 -1.23 1.09
CA ALA A 376 -0.05 -1.92 2.32
C ALA A 376 1.30 -2.65 2.21
N VAL A 377 1.98 -2.74 3.35
CA VAL A 377 3.32 -3.29 3.41
C VAL A 377 3.25 -4.82 3.55
N VAL A 378 3.93 -5.52 2.64
CA VAL A 378 4.30 -6.93 2.77
C VAL A 378 5.81 -7.01 2.89
N HIS A 379 6.32 -7.50 4.02
CA HIS A 379 7.74 -7.45 4.35
C HIS A 379 8.19 -8.69 5.12
N ASN A 380 9.49 -8.96 5.14
CA ASN A 380 10.10 -10.02 5.93
C ASN A 380 11.05 -9.44 6.99
N MET A 381 10.53 -8.51 7.81
CA MET A 381 11.32 -7.83 8.85
C MET A 381 11.05 -8.37 10.26
N ASP A 382 9.96 -9.11 10.45
CA ASP A 382 9.63 -9.71 11.74
C ASP A 382 10.75 -10.63 12.24
N SER A 383 11.05 -10.58 13.54
CA SER A 383 12.13 -11.36 14.14
C SER A 383 11.90 -12.86 13.92
N PRO A 384 12.82 -13.58 13.25
CA PRO A 384 12.68 -15.02 13.03
C PRO A 384 12.78 -15.83 14.33
N PHE A 385 13.28 -15.23 15.42
CA PHE A 385 13.28 -15.84 16.74
C PHE A 385 11.89 -15.81 17.39
N VAL A 386 11.11 -14.76 17.16
CA VAL A 386 9.76 -14.60 17.72
C VAL A 386 8.71 -15.23 16.79
N PHE A 387 8.89 -15.07 15.47
CA PHE A 387 7.96 -15.50 14.42
C PHE A 387 8.64 -16.42 13.40
N PRO A 388 9.11 -17.62 13.80
CA PRO A 388 9.92 -18.49 12.93
C PRO A 388 9.21 -18.97 11.66
N TYR A 389 7.86 -18.95 11.65
CA TYR A 389 7.04 -19.36 10.50
C TYR A 389 6.87 -18.26 9.44
N LYS A 390 7.12 -16.98 9.76
CA LYS A 390 6.91 -15.87 8.82
C LYS A 390 7.92 -15.84 7.68
N PRO A 391 9.24 -16.00 7.89
CA PRO A 391 10.21 -15.95 6.80
C PRO A 391 9.95 -16.92 5.64
N PRO A 392 9.65 -18.22 5.86
CA PRO A 392 9.31 -19.09 4.74
C PRO A 392 8.00 -18.68 4.05
N GLN A 393 7.02 -18.16 4.78
CA GLN A 393 5.77 -17.67 4.18
C GLN A 393 5.99 -16.41 3.33
N MET A 394 6.74 -15.42 3.80
CA MET A 394 7.03 -14.19 3.03
C MET A 394 7.81 -14.50 1.74
N ARG A 395 8.77 -15.42 1.80
CA ARG A 395 9.49 -15.87 0.60
C ARG A 395 8.57 -16.49 -0.45
N LYS A 396 7.48 -17.16 -0.08
CA LYS A 396 6.48 -17.66 -1.05
C LYS A 396 5.83 -16.49 -1.80
N ILE A 397 5.46 -15.42 -1.10
CA ILE A 397 4.86 -14.22 -1.69
C ILE A 397 5.85 -13.52 -2.62
N PHE A 398 7.09 -13.32 -2.17
CA PHE A 398 8.14 -12.67 -2.96
C PHE A 398 8.45 -13.49 -4.23
N THR A 399 8.50 -14.82 -4.13
CA THR A 399 8.67 -15.71 -5.27
C THR A 399 7.48 -15.64 -6.23
N ALA A 400 6.24 -15.55 -5.71
CA ALA A 400 5.06 -15.40 -6.54
C ALA A 400 5.09 -14.08 -7.32
N PHE A 401 5.46 -12.99 -6.65
CA PHE A 401 5.57 -11.66 -7.26
C PHE A 401 6.63 -11.64 -8.37
N THR A 402 7.84 -12.14 -8.11
CA THR A 402 8.89 -12.20 -9.14
C THR A 402 8.53 -13.14 -10.29
N THR A 403 7.85 -14.26 -10.02
CA THR A 403 7.34 -15.17 -11.06
C THR A 403 6.28 -14.52 -11.95
N MET A 404 5.39 -13.71 -11.37
CA MET A 404 4.43 -12.89 -12.12
C MET A 404 5.17 -11.94 -13.08
N LEU A 405 6.15 -11.18 -12.58
CA LEU A 405 6.95 -10.28 -13.41
C LEU A 405 7.61 -11.01 -14.59
N LEU A 406 8.26 -12.14 -14.33
CA LEU A 406 8.91 -12.97 -15.36
C LEU A 406 7.94 -13.46 -16.44
N ARG A 407 6.70 -13.77 -16.07
CA ARG A 407 5.67 -14.20 -17.02
C ARG A 407 5.27 -13.06 -17.95
N HIS A 408 4.99 -11.88 -17.40
CA HIS A 408 4.63 -10.72 -18.19
C HIS A 408 5.76 -10.28 -19.13
N ALA A 409 7.02 -10.28 -18.66
CA ALA A 409 8.17 -9.95 -19.49
C ALA A 409 8.27 -10.82 -20.76
N LYS A 410 7.99 -12.14 -20.64
CA LYS A 410 8.01 -13.06 -21.79
C LYS A 410 6.89 -12.77 -22.78
N THR A 411 5.66 -12.58 -22.31
CA THR A 411 4.50 -12.28 -23.17
C THR A 411 4.68 -10.95 -23.92
N GLY A 412 5.29 -9.95 -23.27
CA GLY A 412 5.61 -8.67 -23.89
C GLY A 412 6.70 -8.75 -24.97
N GLY A 413 7.65 -9.68 -24.83
CA GLY A 413 8.70 -9.92 -25.83
C GLY A 413 8.18 -10.58 -27.11
N GLU A 414 7.21 -11.49 -26.99
CA GLU A 414 6.60 -12.20 -28.14
C GLU A 414 5.62 -11.33 -28.94
N SER A 415 5.05 -10.28 -28.33
CA SER A 415 4.13 -9.35 -29.01
C SER A 415 4.85 -8.19 -29.71
N ALA A 416 6.14 -7.98 -29.41
CA ALA A 416 6.97 -6.91 -29.95
C ALA A 416 8.00 -7.39 -31.00
N ALA A 417 8.08 -8.70 -31.23
CA ALA A 417 8.87 -9.36 -32.29
C ALA A 417 7.96 -9.75 -33.45
#